data_AF-A0A8J4GVG3-F1
#
_entry.id   AF-A0A8J4GVG3-F1
#
_cell.length_a   1.000
_cell.length_b   1.000
_cell.length_c   1.000
_cell.angle_alpha   90.00
_cell.angle_beta   90.00
_cell.angle_gamma   90.00
#
_symmetry.space_group_name_H-M   'P 1'
#
loop_
_entity.id
_entity.type
_entity.pdbx_description
1 polymer ?
#
loop_
_entity_poly.entity_id
_entity_poly.type
_entity_poly.pdbx_seq_one_letter_code
_entity_poly.pdbx_strand_id
1 'polypeptide(L)'
;MPQESFFFSGELPRTTLCDNLVEDFLTQAAVQRLKLNRTDMLIGDWSATHFSCPCCPAAFKSLNANLKIIVVLRDPVQRALSRFVEQKRSIKMPLHKTVENFTFPEFVQLEVAALEACVARAASMEQPRPPSPTVPALSAQGLRGPVDAEPLVGWGAGLDIRRWMEMQCYSRSNIIGWSIYDVFLENYLAYFPKEQVLVLYTDDLWTQPLQLFERVEAFLGAPPHRYDSAVVNLVFNSHDCYHWRCARKKGDIKSILLAASSEEGPQQQLSRNGPFAQAVSRLVDLYRPHVTRLFSWAEQGRIASPPDRWKQLYG
;
A
#
# COMPACT_ATOMS: atom_id res chain seq x y z
N MET A 1 -8.48 23.05 0.37
CA MET A 1 -7.69 22.08 -0.42
C MET A 1 -7.63 20.79 0.38
N PRO A 2 -7.67 19.60 -0.23
CA PRO A 2 -7.32 18.38 0.49
C PRO A 2 -5.84 18.50 0.92
N GLN A 3 -5.60 18.62 2.22
CA GLN A 3 -4.27 18.54 2.82
C GLN A 3 -4.02 17.08 3.20
N GLU A 4 -2.81 16.57 2.99
CA GLU A 4 -2.43 15.25 3.48
C GLU A 4 -2.31 15.31 5.01
N SER A 5 -3.05 14.47 5.73
CA SER A 5 -3.13 14.55 7.18
C SER A 5 -1.81 14.23 7.89
N PHE A 6 -0.93 13.42 7.27
CA PHE A 6 0.21 12.83 7.97
C PHE A 6 1.56 13.47 7.65
N PHE A 7 2.03 13.37 6.40
CA PHE A 7 3.47 13.53 6.17
C PHE A 7 3.89 14.97 5.82
N PHE A 8 2.98 15.78 5.24
CA PHE A 8 3.32 17.09 4.69
C PHE A 8 2.55 18.27 5.27
N SER A 9 1.55 18.06 6.13
CA SER A 9 0.82 19.17 6.77
C SER A 9 1.69 19.90 7.80
N GLY A 10 2.54 19.17 8.55
CA GLY A 10 3.32 19.74 9.65
C GLY A 10 2.49 20.25 10.83
N GLU A 11 1.16 20.16 10.72
CA GLU A 11 0.16 20.59 11.70
C GLU A 11 -0.13 19.49 12.73
N LEU A 12 0.15 18.23 12.40
CA LEU A 12 0.00 17.07 13.27
C LEU A 12 1.36 16.42 13.56
N PRO A 13 1.55 15.81 14.75
CA PRO A 13 2.73 15.01 15.07
C PRO A 13 3.05 14.00 13.97
N ARG A 14 4.32 13.93 13.56
CA ARG A 14 4.79 12.97 12.55
C ARG A 14 4.85 11.57 13.15
N THR A 15 3.72 10.89 13.30
CA THR A 15 3.73 9.48 13.64
C THR A 15 3.03 8.68 12.55
N THR A 16 3.61 7.53 12.19
CA THR A 16 3.04 6.54 11.27
C THR A 16 2.34 5.43 12.06
N LEU A 17 2.08 5.67 13.35
CA LEU A 17 1.35 4.75 14.21
C LEU A 17 -0.15 4.95 13.95
N CYS A 18 -0.97 4.05 14.48
CA CYS A 18 -2.43 4.12 14.43
C CYS A 18 -2.87 5.38 15.19
N ASP A 19 -2.71 6.54 14.58
CA ASP A 19 -2.80 7.81 15.28
C ASP A 19 -4.28 8.16 15.44
N ASN A 20 -4.68 8.38 16.69
CA ASN A 20 -6.02 8.80 17.09
C ASN A 20 -6.41 10.17 16.48
N LEU A 21 -5.49 10.83 15.77
CA LEU A 21 -5.68 12.16 15.17
C LEU A 21 -6.56 12.14 13.91
N VAL A 22 -6.68 10.99 13.23
CA VAL A 22 -7.60 10.85 12.09
C VAL A 22 -9.05 10.97 12.55
N GLU A 23 -9.35 10.49 13.77
CA GLU A 23 -10.66 10.62 14.38
C GLU A 23 -11.03 12.08 14.64
N ASP A 24 -10.12 12.84 15.23
CA ASP A 24 -10.32 14.26 15.48
C ASP A 24 -10.53 15.05 14.18
N PHE A 25 -9.72 14.79 13.15
CA PHE A 25 -9.86 15.45 11.85
C PHE A 25 -11.21 15.16 11.20
N LEU A 26 -11.60 13.88 11.13
CA LEU A 26 -12.86 13.47 10.50
C LEU A 26 -14.07 13.95 11.30
N THR A 27 -13.98 13.98 12.63
CA THR A 27 -15.02 14.55 13.51
C THR A 27 -15.18 16.05 13.28
N GLN A 28 -14.08 16.81 13.25
CA GLN A 28 -14.12 18.24 12.97
C GLN A 28 -14.68 18.54 11.59
N ALA A 29 -14.27 17.77 10.57
CA ALA A 29 -14.78 17.93 9.21
C ALA A 29 -16.30 17.67 9.12
N ALA A 30 -16.81 16.66 9.83
CA ALA A 30 -18.24 16.40 9.93
C ALA A 30 -19.01 17.54 10.61
N VAL A 31 -18.50 18.05 11.74
CA VAL A 31 -19.09 19.19 12.46
C VAL A 31 -19.15 20.44 11.58
N GLN A 32 -18.06 20.76 10.86
CA GLN A 32 -18.03 21.92 9.98
C GLN A 32 -19.03 21.80 8.82
N ARG A 33 -19.22 20.59 8.27
CA ARG A 33 -20.22 20.35 7.22
C ARG A 33 -21.63 20.63 7.68
N LEU A 34 -22.00 20.15 8.86
CA LEU A 34 -23.31 20.40 9.44
C LEU A 34 -23.51 21.88 9.71
N LYS A 35 -22.49 22.54 10.31
CA LYS A 35 -22.52 23.98 10.59
C LYS A 35 -22.68 24.83 9.34
N LEU A 36 -22.06 24.45 8.22
CA LEU A 36 -22.10 25.18 6.95
C LEU A 36 -23.23 24.71 6.02
N ASN A 37 -24.09 23.79 6.46
CA ASN A 37 -25.16 23.17 5.67
C ASN A 37 -24.66 22.58 4.32
N ARG A 38 -23.43 22.03 4.31
CA ARG A 38 -22.80 21.40 3.14
C ARG A 38 -22.98 19.89 3.16
N THR A 39 -24.23 19.44 3.16
CA THR A 39 -24.56 18.00 3.09
C THR A 39 -24.37 17.41 1.69
N ASP A 40 -24.15 18.26 0.69
CA ASP A 40 -23.88 17.95 -0.72
C ASP A 40 -22.45 17.44 -1.00
N MET A 41 -21.52 17.58 -0.06
CA MET A 41 -20.12 17.21 -0.26
C MET A 41 -19.87 15.73 0.04
N LEU A 42 -18.77 15.18 -0.47
CA LEU A 42 -18.14 13.99 0.09
C LEU A 42 -16.82 14.43 0.75
N ILE A 43 -16.54 13.92 1.93
CA ILE A 43 -15.28 14.19 2.64
C ILE A 43 -14.54 12.89 2.79
N GLY A 44 -13.24 12.96 2.52
CA GLY A 44 -12.31 11.89 2.79
C GLY A 44 -10.96 12.47 3.19
N ASP A 45 -10.11 11.59 3.68
CA ASP A 45 -8.70 11.83 3.89
C ASP A 45 -7.90 11.00 2.88
N TRP A 46 -6.64 11.37 2.66
CA TRP A 46 -5.72 10.57 1.88
C TRP A 46 -4.34 10.57 2.56
N SER A 47 -3.71 9.40 2.57
CA SER A 47 -2.29 9.29 2.90
C SER A 47 -1.70 8.06 2.25
N ALA A 48 -0.48 8.19 1.73
CA ALA A 48 0.28 7.08 1.16
C ALA A 48 0.77 6.07 2.23
N THR A 49 0.67 6.40 3.53
CA THR A 49 1.15 5.55 4.63
C THR A 49 0.05 4.66 5.22
N HIS A 50 -1.23 5.00 5.02
CA HIS A 50 -2.36 4.23 5.55
C HIS A 50 -2.35 2.79 5.08
N PHE A 51 -2.10 2.58 3.79
CA PHE A 51 -2.23 1.28 3.18
C PHE A 51 -1.27 0.23 3.78
N SER A 52 -0.04 0.61 4.12
CA SER A 52 0.97 -0.29 4.71
C SER A 52 0.93 -0.37 6.24
N CYS A 53 0.04 0.40 6.88
CA CYS A 53 -0.11 0.46 8.33
C CYS A 53 -0.92 -0.75 8.86
N PRO A 54 -0.31 -1.66 9.64
CA PRO A 54 -0.96 -2.92 10.05
C PRO A 54 -2.25 -2.74 10.88
N CYS A 55 -2.35 -1.67 11.66
CA CYS A 55 -3.50 -1.41 12.53
C CYS A 55 -4.54 -0.47 11.93
N CYS A 56 -4.21 0.23 10.84
CA CYS A 56 -5.08 1.26 10.28
C CYS A 56 -6.45 0.73 9.81
N PRO A 57 -6.58 -0.48 9.21
CA PRO A 57 -7.88 -1.05 8.88
C PRO A 57 -8.82 -1.17 10.10
N ALA A 58 -8.27 -1.60 11.25
CA ALA A 58 -9.01 -1.72 12.49
C ALA A 58 -9.50 -0.35 12.99
N ALA A 59 -8.58 0.61 13.06
CA ALA A 59 -8.88 1.97 13.49
C ALA A 59 -9.95 2.62 12.60
N PHE A 60 -9.81 2.50 11.28
CA PHE A 60 -10.78 3.05 10.33
C PHE A 60 -12.15 2.37 10.44
N LYS A 61 -12.18 1.06 10.66
CA LYS A 61 -13.44 0.34 10.84
C LYS A 61 -14.16 0.78 12.12
N SER A 62 -13.43 0.96 13.21
CA SER A 62 -13.95 1.47 14.48
C SER A 62 -14.47 2.90 14.35
N LEU A 63 -13.76 3.74 13.61
CA LEU A 63 -14.13 5.11 13.38
C LEU A 63 -15.42 5.23 12.54
N ASN A 64 -15.46 4.54 11.40
CA ASN A 64 -16.59 4.58 10.50
C ASN A 64 -16.71 3.24 9.76
N ALA A 65 -17.66 2.41 10.20
CA ALA A 65 -17.89 1.10 9.62
C ALA A 65 -18.27 1.13 8.13
N ASN A 66 -18.80 2.27 7.65
CA ASN A 66 -19.25 2.53 6.29
C ASN A 66 -18.21 3.28 5.42
N LEU A 67 -16.98 3.44 5.91
CA LEU A 67 -15.92 4.12 5.17
C LEU A 67 -15.66 3.41 3.82
N LYS A 68 -15.45 4.20 2.76
CA LYS A 68 -15.01 3.69 1.46
C LYS A 68 -13.50 3.89 1.33
N ILE A 69 -12.79 2.83 0.97
CA ILE A 69 -11.34 2.80 0.81
C ILE A 69 -11.01 2.79 -0.68
N ILE A 70 -10.13 3.69 -1.12
CA ILE A 70 -9.58 3.69 -2.48
C ILE A 70 -8.08 3.46 -2.38
N VAL A 71 -7.57 2.46 -3.08
CA VAL A 71 -6.14 2.14 -3.16
C VAL A 71 -5.70 2.22 -4.61
N VAL A 72 -4.63 2.97 -4.88
CA VAL A 72 -4.04 3.08 -6.23
C VAL A 72 -2.68 2.37 -6.25
N LEU A 73 -2.59 1.28 -7.00
CA LEU A 73 -1.40 0.45 -7.11
C LEU A 73 -0.56 0.83 -8.33
N ARG A 74 0.75 0.62 -8.24
CA ARG A 74 1.72 0.82 -9.31
C ARG A 74 2.54 -0.45 -9.48
N ASP A 75 3.14 -0.65 -10.65
CA ASP A 75 4.07 -1.76 -10.84
C ASP A 75 5.09 -1.77 -9.67
N PRO A 76 5.21 -2.91 -8.95
CA PRO A 76 5.90 -2.92 -7.66
C PRO A 76 7.40 -2.64 -7.77
N VAL A 77 8.05 -3.03 -8.87
CA VAL A 77 9.45 -2.68 -9.18
C VAL A 77 9.57 -1.18 -9.42
N GLN A 78 8.72 -0.61 -10.28
CA GLN A 78 8.74 0.83 -10.57
C GLN A 78 8.43 1.68 -9.35
N ARG A 79 7.51 1.24 -8.47
CA ARG A 79 7.20 1.93 -7.21
C ARG A 79 8.40 1.92 -6.27
N ALA A 80 9.08 0.77 -6.13
CA ALA A 80 10.26 0.65 -5.28
C ALA A 80 11.41 1.54 -5.77
N LEU A 81 11.71 1.50 -7.07
CA LEU A 81 12.72 2.37 -7.68
C LEU A 81 12.36 3.85 -7.51
N SER A 82 11.10 4.21 -7.76
CA SER A 82 10.63 5.58 -7.60
C SER A 82 10.80 6.09 -6.19
N ARG A 83 10.52 5.25 -5.18
CA ARG A 83 10.71 5.62 -3.79
C ARG A 83 12.18 5.73 -3.43
N PHE A 84 13.04 4.83 -3.90
CA PHE A 84 14.49 4.90 -3.68
C PHE A 84 15.07 6.23 -4.19
N VAL A 85 14.79 6.57 -5.46
CA VAL A 85 15.25 7.82 -6.07
C VAL A 85 14.69 9.04 -5.33
N GLU A 86 13.42 9.01 -4.93
CA GLU A 86 12.80 10.07 -4.16
C GLU A 86 13.51 10.29 -2.82
N GLN A 87 13.87 9.22 -2.10
CA GLN A 87 14.54 9.32 -0.79
C GLN A 87 16.00 9.75 -0.92
N LYS A 88 16.68 9.39 -2.01
CA LYS A 88 18.09 9.74 -2.26
C LYS A 88 18.28 11.20 -2.65
N ARG A 89 17.30 11.85 -3.28
CA ARG A 89 17.47 13.19 -3.90
C ARG A 89 17.81 14.34 -2.94
N SER A 90 17.49 14.24 -1.65
CA SER A 90 17.64 15.35 -0.71
C SER A 90 17.77 14.89 0.73
N ILE A 91 18.68 15.53 1.47
CA ILE A 91 18.89 15.31 2.91
C ILE A 91 17.66 15.52 3.79
N LYS A 92 16.64 16.23 3.28
CA LYS A 92 15.37 16.43 3.98
C LYS A 92 14.43 15.21 3.90
N MET A 93 14.75 14.22 3.06
CA MET A 93 13.90 13.04 2.90
C MET A 93 14.05 12.11 4.11
N PRO A 94 12.95 11.49 4.59
CA PRO A 94 12.95 10.69 5.81
C PRO A 94 13.97 9.55 5.83
N LEU A 95 14.18 8.91 4.69
CA LEU A 95 15.06 7.75 4.53
C LEU A 95 16.37 8.11 3.83
N HIS A 96 16.72 9.40 3.71
CA HIS A 96 17.93 9.82 3.00
C HIS A 96 19.18 9.11 3.53
N LYS A 97 19.37 9.12 4.85
CA LYS A 97 20.50 8.44 5.52
C LYS A 97 20.54 6.93 5.27
N THR A 98 19.40 6.31 4.98
CA THR A 98 19.29 4.88 4.67
C THR A 98 19.76 4.57 3.25
N VAL A 99 19.65 5.51 2.31
CA VAL A 99 19.90 5.27 0.87
C VAL A 99 21.04 6.08 0.27
N GLU A 100 21.54 7.11 0.97
CA GLU A 100 22.52 8.07 0.42
C GLU A 100 23.80 7.41 -0.09
N ASN A 101 24.27 6.37 0.60
CA ASN A 101 25.52 5.67 0.29
C ASN A 101 25.35 4.39 -0.55
N PHE A 102 24.16 4.16 -1.09
CA PHE A 102 23.89 2.96 -1.89
C PHE A 102 23.55 3.31 -3.34
N THR A 103 24.00 2.49 -4.27
CA THR A 103 23.35 2.34 -5.58
C THR A 103 22.03 1.57 -5.40
N PHE A 104 21.14 1.65 -6.39
CA PHE A 104 19.88 0.90 -6.32
C PHE A 104 20.11 -0.63 -6.24
N PRO A 105 21.05 -1.24 -7.00
CA PRO A 105 21.34 -2.66 -6.88
C PRO A 105 21.85 -3.09 -5.51
N GLU A 106 22.78 -2.34 -4.93
CA GLU A 106 23.32 -2.63 -3.59
C GLU A 106 22.22 -2.58 -2.53
N PHE A 107 21.36 -1.56 -2.60
CA PHE A 107 20.22 -1.42 -1.70
C PHE A 107 19.23 -2.58 -1.84
N VAL A 108 18.87 -2.96 -3.07
CA VAL A 108 17.98 -4.09 -3.33
C VAL A 108 18.55 -5.38 -2.75
N GLN A 109 19.84 -5.65 -2.97
CA GLN A 109 20.46 -6.87 -2.47
C GLN A 109 20.39 -6.97 -0.94
N LEU A 110 20.68 -5.88 -0.23
CA LEU A 110 20.67 -5.84 1.23
C LEU A 110 19.25 -5.91 1.80
N GLU A 111 18.34 -5.10 1.27
CA GLU A 111 16.98 -4.95 1.80
C GLU A 111 16.13 -6.20 1.52
N VAL A 112 16.26 -6.82 0.33
CA VAL A 112 15.55 -8.07 0.02
C VAL A 112 16.03 -9.21 0.92
N ALA A 113 17.35 -9.33 1.15
CA ALA A 113 17.89 -10.35 2.06
C ALA A 113 17.38 -10.15 3.50
N ALA A 114 17.30 -8.91 3.98
CA ALA A 114 16.75 -8.59 5.29
C ALA A 114 15.26 -8.94 5.40
N LEU A 115 14.47 -8.66 4.36
CA LEU A 115 13.05 -9.02 4.28
C LEU A 115 12.85 -10.53 4.31
N GLU A 116 13.55 -11.29 3.48
CA GLU A 116 13.47 -12.75 3.47
C GLU A 116 13.83 -13.36 4.82
N ALA A 117 14.88 -12.87 5.46
CA ALA A 117 15.25 -13.30 6.80
C ALA A 117 14.16 -12.98 7.84
N CYS A 118 13.47 -11.84 7.70
CA CYS A 118 12.35 -11.47 8.57
C CYS A 118 11.15 -12.39 8.36
N VAL A 119 10.75 -12.60 7.10
CA VAL A 119 9.61 -13.47 6.73
C VAL A 119 9.88 -14.91 7.12
N ALA A 120 11.12 -15.41 6.99
CA ALA A 120 11.51 -16.74 7.45
C ALA A 120 11.33 -16.91 8.96
N ARG A 121 11.67 -15.89 9.77
CA ARG A 121 11.39 -15.90 11.22
C ARG A 121 9.90 -15.83 11.55
N ALA A 122 9.13 -15.06 10.79
CA ALA A 122 7.67 -15.01 10.96
C ALA A 122 7.04 -16.38 10.65
N ALA A 123 7.53 -17.05 9.60
CA ALA A 123 7.03 -18.36 9.17
C ALA A 123 7.26 -19.47 10.20
N SER A 124 8.26 -19.35 11.08
CA SER A 124 8.53 -20.32 12.15
C SER A 124 7.62 -20.16 13.38
N MET A 125 6.79 -19.12 13.44
CA MET A 125 5.82 -18.97 14.52
C MET A 125 4.64 -19.90 14.26
N GLU A 126 4.50 -20.97 15.07
CA GLU A 126 3.39 -21.92 14.95
C GLU A 126 2.03 -21.20 15.16
N GLN A 127 1.03 -21.54 14.34
CA GLN A 127 -0.36 -21.33 14.74
C GLN A 127 -0.62 -22.18 16.00
N PRO A 128 -1.37 -21.68 17.01
CA PRO A 128 -1.78 -22.53 18.12
C PRO A 128 -2.47 -23.77 17.57
N ARG A 129 -1.96 -24.97 17.88
CA ARG A 129 -2.65 -26.21 17.50
C ARG A 129 -4.06 -26.19 18.10
N PRO A 130 -5.09 -26.64 17.37
CA PRO A 130 -6.36 -26.95 18.01
C PRO A 130 -6.08 -27.92 19.17
N PRO A 131 -6.75 -27.77 20.32
CA PRO A 131 -6.53 -28.65 21.46
C PRO A 131 -6.68 -30.11 21.01
N SER A 132 -5.68 -30.94 21.31
CA SER A 132 -5.79 -32.39 21.09
C SER A 132 -6.95 -32.92 21.93
N PRO A 133 -7.77 -33.85 21.41
CA PRO A 133 -8.97 -34.35 22.10
C PRO A 133 -8.68 -35.24 23.33
N THR A 134 -7.48 -35.19 23.91
CA THR A 134 -6.97 -36.21 24.84
C THR A 134 -6.51 -35.69 26.21
N VAL A 135 -6.81 -34.44 26.58
CA VAL A 135 -6.60 -34.01 27.97
C VAL A 135 -7.90 -34.21 28.75
N PRO A 136 -7.98 -35.15 29.72
CA PRO A 136 -9.13 -35.24 30.60
C PRO A 136 -9.17 -33.99 31.47
N ALA A 137 -10.28 -33.26 31.43
CA ALA A 137 -10.52 -32.14 32.32
C ALA A 137 -10.48 -32.63 33.78
N LEU A 138 -9.58 -32.08 34.58
CA LEU A 138 -9.64 -32.19 36.04
C LEU A 138 -10.92 -31.52 36.50
N SER A 139 -11.88 -32.33 36.96
CA SER A 139 -13.15 -31.86 37.51
C SER A 139 -12.93 -31.26 38.90
N ALA A 140 -12.88 -29.93 38.99
CA ALA A 140 -13.31 -29.23 40.19
C ALA A 140 -14.74 -28.77 39.96
N GLN A 141 -15.65 -29.24 40.82
CA GLN A 141 -17.07 -28.96 40.80
C GLN A 141 -17.35 -27.47 40.61
N GLY A 142 -18.12 -27.12 39.57
CA GLY A 142 -18.58 -25.74 39.36
C GLY A 142 -18.86 -25.42 37.89
N LEU A 143 -20.05 -25.80 37.41
CA LEU A 143 -20.76 -25.34 36.21
C LEU A 143 -20.04 -24.30 35.32
N ARG A 144 -19.46 -24.78 34.21
CA ARG A 144 -19.51 -24.18 32.86
C ARG A 144 -19.31 -25.32 31.87
N GLY A 145 -20.20 -25.44 30.88
CA GLY A 145 -20.05 -26.42 29.80
C GLY A 145 -18.76 -26.19 28.99
N PRO A 146 -18.44 -27.06 28.02
CA PRO A 146 -17.29 -26.83 27.15
C PRO A 146 -17.48 -25.47 26.49
N VAL A 147 -16.69 -24.49 26.93
CA VAL A 147 -16.50 -23.28 26.14
C VAL A 147 -15.65 -23.79 25.00
N ASP A 148 -16.28 -23.96 23.83
CA ASP A 148 -15.54 -24.09 22.58
C ASP A 148 -14.52 -22.95 22.61
N ALA A 149 -13.25 -23.29 22.85
CA ALA A 149 -12.19 -22.33 22.79
C ALA A 149 -12.12 -21.94 21.33
N GLU A 150 -12.85 -20.88 20.97
CA GLU A 150 -12.73 -20.28 19.66
C GLU A 150 -11.23 -20.11 19.40
N PRO A 151 -10.73 -20.59 18.24
CA PRO A 151 -9.33 -20.39 17.91
C PRO A 151 -9.05 -18.90 18.08
N LEU A 152 -7.94 -18.55 18.73
CA LEU A 152 -7.53 -17.15 18.91
C LEU A 152 -7.70 -16.44 17.56
N VAL A 153 -8.81 -15.71 17.39
CA VAL A 153 -9.12 -14.95 16.19
C VAL A 153 -8.08 -13.85 16.24
N GLY A 154 -7.02 -14.02 15.45
CA GLY A 154 -5.74 -13.38 15.77
C GLY A 154 -5.77 -11.86 15.64
N TRP A 155 -4.59 -11.25 15.74
CA TRP A 155 -4.42 -9.81 15.84
C TRP A 155 -4.88 -9.11 14.56
N GLY A 156 -6.06 -8.53 14.65
CA GLY A 156 -6.71 -7.77 13.60
C GLY A 156 -7.37 -8.61 12.51
N ALA A 157 -8.71 -8.54 12.47
CA ALA A 157 -9.59 -9.22 11.51
C ALA A 157 -9.29 -10.71 11.23
N GLY A 158 -8.87 -11.45 12.26
CA GLY A 158 -8.68 -12.90 12.18
C GLY A 158 -7.33 -13.34 11.61
N LEU A 159 -6.36 -12.44 11.46
CA LEU A 159 -5.00 -12.79 11.07
C LEU A 159 -4.28 -13.51 12.22
N ASP A 160 -3.81 -14.72 11.98
CA ASP A 160 -2.94 -15.43 12.94
C ASP A 160 -1.61 -14.67 13.18
N ILE A 161 -0.90 -15.06 14.24
CA ILE A 161 0.37 -14.42 14.62
C ILE A 161 1.44 -14.48 13.52
N ARG A 162 1.46 -15.55 12.71
CA ARG A 162 2.41 -15.73 11.62
C ARG A 162 2.17 -14.68 10.53
N ARG A 163 0.92 -14.54 10.08
CA ARG A 163 0.51 -13.52 9.09
C ARG A 163 0.72 -12.11 9.60
N TRP A 164 0.42 -11.88 10.88
CA TRP A 164 0.69 -10.58 11.51
C TRP A 164 2.18 -10.24 11.49
N MET A 165 3.05 -11.19 11.85
CA MET A 165 4.51 -10.98 11.85
C MET A 165 5.09 -10.82 10.45
N GLU A 166 4.58 -11.55 9.47
CA GLU A 166 4.92 -11.38 8.06
C GLU A 166 4.58 -9.95 7.59
N MET A 167 3.38 -9.45 7.90
CA MET A 167 2.99 -8.07 7.58
C MET A 167 3.89 -7.04 8.25
N GLN A 168 4.32 -7.27 9.49
CA GLN A 168 5.26 -6.39 10.19
C GLN A 168 6.62 -6.33 9.51
N CYS A 169 7.09 -7.41 8.88
CA CYS A 169 8.32 -7.39 8.09
C CYS A 169 8.20 -6.42 6.91
N TYR A 170 7.10 -6.52 6.15
CA TYR A 170 6.88 -5.68 4.97
C TYR A 170 6.57 -4.21 5.33
N SER A 171 5.79 -3.96 6.39
CA SER A 171 5.40 -2.60 6.79
C SER A 171 6.59 -1.74 7.22
N ARG A 172 7.66 -2.36 7.72
CA ARG A 172 8.90 -1.68 8.12
C ARG A 172 9.82 -1.35 6.95
N SER A 173 9.69 -2.07 5.82
CA SER A 173 10.44 -1.79 4.60
C SER A 173 9.65 -0.85 3.69
N ASN A 174 9.91 0.45 3.82
CA ASN A 174 9.18 1.49 3.09
C ASN A 174 9.44 1.47 1.57
N ILE A 175 10.66 1.13 1.16
CA ILE A 175 11.07 1.19 -0.26
C ILE A 175 10.63 -0.07 -1.00
N ILE A 176 10.90 -1.25 -0.44
CA ILE A 176 10.63 -2.55 -1.09
C ILE A 176 9.37 -3.21 -0.50
N GLY A 177 9.28 -3.37 0.81
CA GLY A 177 8.16 -4.09 1.45
C GLY A 177 6.78 -3.47 1.20
N TRP A 178 6.66 -2.15 1.08
CA TRP A 178 5.38 -1.51 0.77
C TRP A 178 4.83 -1.82 -0.63
N SER A 179 5.60 -2.51 -1.48
CA SER A 179 5.13 -3.06 -2.77
C SER A 179 4.49 -4.45 -2.65
N ILE A 180 4.44 -5.04 -1.46
CA ILE A 180 3.83 -6.35 -1.18
C ILE A 180 2.33 -6.16 -0.91
N TYR A 181 1.58 -5.88 -1.98
CA TYR A 181 0.22 -5.34 -1.89
C TYR A 181 -0.82 -6.32 -1.35
N ASP A 182 -0.70 -7.60 -1.64
CA ASP A 182 -1.67 -8.62 -1.25
C ASP A 182 -1.77 -8.76 0.28
N VAL A 183 -0.63 -8.69 0.99
CA VAL A 183 -0.60 -8.77 2.46
C VAL A 183 -1.38 -7.61 3.10
N PHE A 184 -1.21 -6.39 2.59
CA PHE A 184 -1.92 -5.22 3.10
C PHE A 184 -3.38 -5.21 2.67
N LEU A 185 -3.68 -5.55 1.41
CA LEU A 185 -5.07 -5.67 0.94
C LEU A 185 -5.83 -6.77 1.68
N GLU A 186 -5.19 -7.90 2.02
CA GLU A 186 -5.82 -8.96 2.80
C GLU A 186 -6.31 -8.42 4.15
N ASN A 187 -5.48 -7.60 4.81
CA ASN A 187 -5.84 -6.94 6.05
C ASN A 187 -7.05 -6.01 5.87
N TYR A 188 -7.02 -5.11 4.88
CA TYR A 188 -8.15 -4.22 4.60
C TYR A 188 -9.43 -4.99 4.27
N LEU A 189 -9.36 -6.04 3.45
CA LEU A 189 -10.50 -6.87 3.06
C LEU A 189 -11.05 -7.75 4.20
N ALA A 190 -10.29 -7.92 5.27
CA ALA A 190 -10.75 -8.62 6.46
C ALA A 190 -11.62 -7.72 7.37
N TYR A 191 -11.48 -6.39 7.26
CA TYR A 191 -12.31 -5.40 7.96
C TYR A 191 -13.44 -4.79 7.12
N PHE A 192 -13.20 -4.64 5.83
CA PHE A 192 -14.11 -4.00 4.89
C PHE A 192 -14.54 -5.01 3.82
N PRO A 193 -15.86 -5.16 3.56
CA PRO A 193 -16.33 -5.95 2.44
C PRO A 193 -15.79 -5.36 1.13
N LYS A 194 -15.68 -6.18 0.09
CA LYS A 194 -15.05 -5.78 -1.19
C LYS A 194 -15.75 -4.57 -1.83
N GLU A 195 -17.05 -4.40 -1.60
CA GLU A 195 -17.85 -3.26 -2.08
C GLU A 195 -17.44 -1.93 -1.44
N GLN A 196 -16.70 -1.96 -0.32
CA GLN A 196 -16.12 -0.80 0.34
C GLN A 196 -14.64 -0.58 -0.01
N VAL A 197 -14.03 -1.43 -0.85
CA VAL A 197 -12.61 -1.32 -1.23
C VAL A 197 -12.45 -1.28 -2.75
N LEU A 198 -12.11 -0.10 -3.28
CA LEU A 198 -11.80 0.09 -4.68
C LEU A 198 -10.28 0.02 -4.92
N VAL A 199 -9.83 -0.98 -5.66
CA VAL A 199 -8.44 -1.10 -6.11
C VAL A 199 -8.32 -0.57 -7.54
N LEU A 200 -7.45 0.40 -7.73
CA LEU A 200 -7.14 1.06 -9.00
C LEU A 200 -5.67 0.87 -9.35
N TYR A 201 -5.32 1.10 -10.62
CA TYR A 201 -3.96 0.99 -11.11
C TYR A 201 -3.50 2.30 -11.74
N THR A 202 -2.26 2.70 -11.47
CA THR A 202 -1.65 3.87 -12.09
C THR A 202 -1.58 3.76 -13.62
N ASP A 203 -1.50 2.54 -14.16
CA ASP A 203 -1.66 2.24 -15.60
C ASP A 203 -2.92 2.86 -16.21
N ASP A 204 -4.05 2.70 -15.53
CA ASP A 204 -5.34 3.19 -15.99
C ASP A 204 -5.39 4.72 -15.89
N LEU A 205 -4.80 5.31 -14.83
CA LEU A 205 -4.61 6.77 -14.75
C LEU A 205 -3.80 7.28 -15.95
N TRP A 206 -2.84 6.50 -16.44
CA TRP A 206 -1.97 6.87 -17.54
C TRP A 206 -2.58 6.69 -18.92
N THR A 207 -3.49 5.73 -19.09
CA THR A 207 -4.00 5.30 -20.39
C THR A 207 -5.45 5.69 -20.61
N GLN A 208 -6.26 5.65 -19.56
CA GLN A 208 -7.72 5.84 -19.60
C GLN A 208 -8.21 6.64 -18.37
N PRO A 209 -7.68 7.86 -18.11
CA PRO A 209 -7.95 8.60 -16.87
C PRO A 209 -9.42 8.96 -16.66
N LEU A 210 -10.15 9.32 -17.73
CA LEU A 210 -11.58 9.66 -17.63
C LEU A 210 -12.41 8.46 -17.15
N GLN A 211 -12.18 7.28 -17.71
CA GLN A 211 -12.87 6.05 -17.29
C GLN A 211 -12.51 5.64 -15.85
N LEU A 212 -11.28 5.94 -15.41
CA LEU A 212 -10.92 5.75 -14.01
C LEU A 212 -11.67 6.71 -13.10
N PHE A 213 -11.82 7.98 -13.48
CA PHE A 213 -12.62 8.93 -12.70
C PHE A 213 -14.10 8.54 -12.64
N GLU A 214 -14.69 8.10 -13.75
CA GLU A 214 -16.06 7.56 -13.75
C GLU A 214 -16.23 6.38 -12.78
N ARG A 215 -15.24 5.48 -12.70
CA ARG A 215 -15.22 4.38 -11.71
C ARG A 215 -15.14 4.89 -10.28
N VAL A 216 -14.33 5.92 -10.01
CA VAL A 216 -14.22 6.54 -8.69
C VAL A 216 -15.53 7.23 -8.30
N GLU A 217 -16.14 8.00 -9.21
CA GLU A 217 -17.42 8.67 -8.99
C GLU A 217 -18.52 7.65 -8.68
N ALA A 218 -18.64 6.61 -9.51
CA ALA A 218 -19.60 5.53 -9.31
C ALA A 218 -19.39 4.81 -7.96
N PHE A 219 -18.14 4.47 -7.63
CA PHE A 219 -17.80 3.85 -6.36
C PHE A 219 -18.15 4.75 -5.17
N LEU A 220 -17.88 6.05 -5.25
CA LEU A 220 -18.21 7.00 -4.20
C LEU A 220 -19.72 7.30 -4.12
N GLY A 221 -20.46 7.12 -5.22
CA GLY A 221 -21.83 7.62 -5.38
C GLY A 221 -21.88 9.11 -5.67
N ALA A 222 -20.80 9.66 -6.24
CA ALA A 222 -20.72 11.06 -6.64
C ALA A 222 -21.44 11.27 -7.99
N PRO A 223 -22.04 12.46 -8.23
CA PRO A 223 -22.61 12.77 -9.53
C PRO A 223 -21.50 12.82 -10.59
N PRO A 224 -21.74 12.33 -11.82
CA PRO A 224 -20.77 12.40 -12.90
C PRO A 224 -20.29 13.83 -13.17
N HIS A 225 -18.99 14.03 -13.33
CA HIS A 225 -18.39 15.32 -13.63
C HIS A 225 -17.76 15.38 -15.03
N ARG A 226 -17.87 16.55 -15.67
CA ARG A 226 -17.18 16.82 -16.94
C ARG A 226 -15.81 17.41 -16.68
N TYR A 227 -14.79 16.59 -16.77
CA TYR A 227 -13.41 17.02 -16.59
C TYR A 227 -12.83 17.71 -17.84
N ASP A 228 -12.00 18.73 -17.63
CA ASP A 228 -11.21 19.33 -18.69
C ASP A 228 -10.11 18.36 -19.13
N SER A 229 -10.20 17.88 -20.38
CA SER A 229 -9.25 16.93 -20.95
C SER A 229 -7.81 17.47 -20.98
N ALA A 230 -7.61 18.80 -21.04
CA ALA A 230 -6.29 19.40 -20.97
C ALA A 230 -5.66 19.22 -19.60
N VAL A 231 -6.45 19.29 -18.53
CA VAL A 231 -5.99 19.15 -17.14
C VAL A 231 -5.83 17.68 -16.76
N VAL A 232 -6.75 16.82 -17.21
CA VAL A 232 -6.75 15.37 -16.92
C VAL A 232 -5.47 14.68 -17.43
N ASN A 233 -4.90 15.20 -18.52
CA ASN A 233 -3.66 14.67 -19.10
C ASN A 233 -2.38 15.23 -18.47
N LEU A 234 -2.51 16.08 -17.45
CA LEU A 234 -1.37 16.56 -16.67
C LEU A 234 -1.00 15.57 -15.58
N VAL A 235 0.29 15.52 -15.30
CA VAL A 235 0.89 14.61 -14.34
C VAL A 235 1.58 15.43 -13.27
N PHE A 236 1.17 15.20 -12.03
CA PHE A 236 1.74 15.82 -10.85
C PHE A 236 2.64 14.82 -10.13
N ASN A 237 3.56 15.32 -9.32
CA ASN A 237 4.50 14.50 -8.55
C ASN A 237 5.31 13.51 -9.42
N SER A 238 5.74 13.98 -10.59
CA SER A 238 6.60 13.22 -11.50
C SER A 238 8.08 13.34 -11.08
N HIS A 239 8.93 12.46 -11.62
CA HIS A 239 10.38 12.51 -11.39
C HIS A 239 10.92 13.93 -11.68
N ASP A 240 11.79 14.43 -10.80
CA ASP A 240 12.30 15.82 -10.77
C ASP A 240 11.25 16.93 -10.53
N CYS A 241 10.03 16.59 -10.07
CA CYS A 241 8.89 17.52 -10.07
C CYS A 241 7.79 17.09 -9.06
N TYR A 242 8.14 17.13 -7.76
CA TYR A 242 7.31 16.65 -6.64
C TYR A 242 6.60 17.79 -5.90
N HIS A 243 5.81 18.58 -6.62
CA HIS A 243 5.00 19.67 -6.05
C HIS A 243 3.76 19.92 -6.91
N TRP A 244 2.65 20.35 -6.29
CA TRP A 244 1.37 20.59 -6.98
C TRP A 244 1.41 21.72 -8.03
N ARG A 245 2.41 22.60 -7.97
CA ARG A 245 2.65 23.66 -8.98
C ARG A 245 3.48 23.21 -10.19
N CYS A 246 3.85 21.94 -10.24
CA CYS A 246 4.74 21.36 -11.25
C CYS A 246 3.97 20.29 -12.03
N ALA A 247 2.93 20.70 -12.75
CA ALA A 247 2.18 19.80 -13.62
C ALA A 247 2.97 19.61 -14.93
N ARG A 248 3.18 18.37 -15.38
CA ARG A 248 3.86 18.07 -16.64
C ARG A 248 2.95 17.33 -17.60
N LYS A 249 3.17 17.49 -18.91
CA LYS A 249 2.54 16.61 -19.90
C LYS A 249 3.25 15.26 -19.89
N LYS A 250 2.52 14.20 -20.25
CA LYS A 250 3.04 12.83 -20.32
C LYS A 250 4.34 12.70 -21.11
N GLY A 251 4.47 13.41 -22.24
CA GLY A 251 5.67 13.39 -23.09
C GLY A 251 6.92 14.02 -22.46
N ASP A 252 6.75 14.88 -21.45
CA ASP A 252 7.84 15.65 -20.83
C ASP A 252 8.46 14.93 -19.62
N ILE A 253 7.95 13.72 -19.30
CA ILE A 253 8.38 12.96 -18.14
C ILE A 253 9.47 11.98 -18.55
N LYS A 254 10.66 12.23 -18.02
CA LYS A 254 11.79 11.32 -18.17
C LYS A 254 11.47 10.00 -17.47
N SER A 255 11.74 8.88 -18.13
CA SER A 255 11.61 7.56 -17.53
C SER A 255 12.57 7.43 -16.36
N ILE A 256 12.03 7.10 -15.19
CA ILE A 256 12.84 6.86 -13.99
C ILE A 256 13.78 5.66 -14.15
N LEU A 257 13.40 4.69 -14.99
CA LEU A 257 14.24 3.54 -15.32
C LEU A 257 15.47 4.00 -16.13
N LEU A 258 15.27 4.89 -17.10
CA LEU A 258 16.37 5.46 -17.89
C LEU A 258 17.28 6.35 -17.02
N ALA A 259 16.69 7.15 -16.13
CA ALA A 259 17.43 8.00 -15.20
C ALA A 259 18.23 7.16 -14.19
N ALA A 260 17.64 6.13 -13.60
CA ALA A 260 18.31 5.25 -12.65
C ALA A 260 19.42 4.42 -13.29
N SER A 261 19.23 3.93 -14.52
CA SER A 261 20.31 3.27 -15.27
C SER A 261 21.46 4.24 -15.62
N SER A 262 21.18 5.56 -15.69
CA SER A 262 22.17 6.53 -16.11
C SER A 262 23.24 6.86 -15.07
N GLU A 263 22.97 6.58 -13.78
CA GLU A 263 23.94 6.73 -12.68
C GLU A 263 25.06 5.67 -12.72
N GLU A 264 24.92 4.58 -13.49
CA GLU A 264 25.90 3.46 -13.56
C GLU A 264 26.98 3.62 -14.65
N GLY A 265 27.05 4.76 -15.33
CA GLY A 265 28.03 5.04 -16.39
C GLY A 265 27.78 4.31 -17.73
N PRO A 266 28.40 4.76 -18.84
CA PRO A 266 27.97 4.41 -20.21
C PRO A 266 28.08 2.92 -20.60
N GLN A 267 29.00 2.16 -19.98
CA GLN A 267 29.27 0.76 -20.35
C GLN A 267 28.40 -0.26 -19.61
N GLN A 268 27.84 0.07 -18.44
CA GLN A 268 26.97 -0.83 -17.67
C GLN A 268 25.46 -0.63 -17.97
N GLN A 269 25.10 0.55 -18.50
CA GLN A 269 23.73 0.98 -18.86
C GLN A 269 22.89 0.04 -19.74
N LEU A 270 23.50 -0.86 -20.50
CA LEU A 270 22.83 -1.66 -21.55
C LEU A 270 23.08 -3.16 -21.45
N SER A 271 23.85 -3.62 -20.47
CA SER A 271 24.05 -5.07 -20.30
C SER A 271 22.78 -5.68 -19.72
N ARG A 272 22.13 -6.57 -20.48
CA ARG A 272 20.98 -7.36 -20.00
C ARG A 272 21.27 -8.12 -18.70
N ASN A 273 22.55 -8.28 -18.35
CA ASN A 273 23.03 -8.97 -17.16
C ASN A 273 23.78 -8.05 -16.18
N GLY A 274 23.67 -6.71 -16.31
CA GLY A 274 24.31 -5.75 -15.40
C GLY A 274 23.69 -5.73 -14.00
N PRO A 275 24.34 -5.07 -13.01
CA PRO A 275 23.85 -5.01 -11.63
C PRO A 275 22.40 -4.51 -11.50
N PHE A 276 22.02 -3.47 -12.27
CA PHE A 276 20.64 -2.98 -12.31
C PHE A 276 19.65 -4.04 -12.81
N ALA A 277 19.98 -4.75 -13.89
CA ALA A 277 19.10 -5.80 -14.43
C ALA A 277 18.94 -6.96 -13.43
N GLN A 278 20.01 -7.33 -12.73
CA GLN A 278 19.97 -8.33 -11.66
C GLN A 278 19.10 -7.88 -10.49
N ALA A 279 19.20 -6.60 -10.08
CA ALA A 279 18.36 -6.03 -9.04
C ALA A 279 16.88 -6.03 -9.43
N VAL A 280 16.55 -5.67 -10.67
CA VAL A 280 15.19 -5.77 -11.21
C VAL A 280 14.70 -7.21 -11.19
N SER A 281 15.50 -8.18 -11.68
CA SER A 281 15.15 -9.60 -11.63
C SER A 281 14.86 -10.06 -10.20
N ARG A 282 15.72 -9.66 -9.24
CA ARG A 282 15.57 -10.02 -7.83
C ARG A 282 14.29 -9.46 -7.22
N LEU A 283 13.92 -8.24 -7.56
CA LEU A 283 12.64 -7.66 -7.15
C LEU A 283 11.45 -8.36 -7.81
N VAL A 284 11.55 -8.70 -9.09
CA VAL A 284 10.51 -9.47 -9.79
C VAL A 284 10.28 -10.80 -9.09
N ASP A 285 11.34 -11.52 -8.74
CA ASP A 285 11.25 -12.80 -8.02
C ASP A 285 10.60 -12.63 -6.63
N LEU A 286 10.97 -11.57 -5.89
CA LEU A 286 10.35 -11.24 -4.61
C LEU A 286 8.84 -10.97 -4.77
N TYR A 287 8.44 -10.16 -5.76
CA TYR A 287 7.05 -9.72 -5.91
C TYR A 287 6.15 -10.72 -6.63
N ARG A 288 6.71 -11.63 -7.43
CA ARG A 288 5.97 -12.61 -8.22
C ARG A 288 4.86 -13.32 -7.44
N PRO A 289 5.12 -14.03 -6.31
CA PRO A 289 4.08 -14.75 -5.59
C PRO A 289 2.93 -13.84 -5.13
N HIS A 290 3.25 -12.61 -4.72
CA HIS A 290 2.29 -11.62 -4.24
C HIS A 290 1.42 -11.07 -5.38
N VAL A 291 2.03 -10.76 -6.52
CA VAL A 291 1.30 -10.29 -7.72
C VAL A 291 0.45 -11.41 -8.31
N THR A 292 0.95 -12.65 -8.35
CA THR A 292 0.17 -13.82 -8.77
C THR A 292 -1.09 -14.00 -7.92
N ARG A 293 -1.00 -13.76 -6.61
CA ARG A 293 -2.17 -13.78 -5.73
C ARG A 293 -3.21 -12.71 -6.08
N LEU A 294 -2.77 -11.53 -6.52
CA LEU A 294 -3.68 -10.48 -7.01
C LEU A 294 -4.42 -10.90 -8.29
N PHE A 295 -3.77 -11.62 -9.22
CA PHE A 295 -4.46 -12.18 -10.39
C PHE A 295 -5.56 -13.15 -9.97
N SER A 296 -5.27 -14.06 -9.04
CA SER A 296 -6.27 -14.98 -8.51
C SER A 296 -7.45 -14.25 -7.85
N TRP A 297 -7.19 -13.17 -7.12
CA TRP A 297 -8.25 -12.34 -6.52
C TRP A 297 -9.09 -11.59 -7.56
N ALA A 298 -8.48 -11.16 -8.66
CA ALA A 298 -9.21 -10.55 -9.76
C ALA A 298 -10.13 -11.57 -10.45
N GLU A 299 -9.66 -12.80 -10.68
CA GLU A 299 -10.48 -13.90 -11.21
C GLU A 299 -11.66 -14.23 -10.28
N GLN A 300 -11.47 -14.11 -8.97
CA GLN A 300 -12.51 -14.27 -7.95
C GLN A 300 -13.45 -13.05 -7.82
N GLY A 301 -13.22 -11.98 -8.59
CA GLY A 301 -14.00 -10.73 -8.51
C GLY A 301 -13.89 -10.04 -7.14
N ARG A 302 -12.76 -10.18 -6.45
CA ARG A 302 -12.44 -9.47 -5.20
C ARG A 302 -11.84 -8.09 -5.44
N ILE A 303 -11.08 -7.94 -6.53
CA ILE A 303 -10.46 -6.70 -6.97
C ILE A 303 -10.57 -6.59 -8.50
N ALA A 304 -10.29 -5.40 -9.05
CA ALA A 304 -10.13 -5.25 -10.50
C ALA A 304 -8.89 -6.02 -10.99
N SER A 305 -8.89 -6.43 -12.27
CA SER A 305 -7.72 -7.10 -12.87
C SER A 305 -6.50 -6.20 -12.90
N PRO A 306 -5.33 -6.67 -12.41
CA PRO A 306 -4.09 -5.94 -12.63
C PRO A 306 -3.77 -5.83 -14.15
N PRO A 307 -3.03 -4.79 -14.56
CA PRO A 307 -2.73 -4.51 -15.96
C PRO A 307 -2.02 -5.68 -16.67
N ASP A 308 -2.28 -5.88 -17.97
CA ASP A 308 -1.71 -7.01 -18.72
C ASP A 308 -0.18 -7.02 -18.75
N ARG A 309 0.47 -5.84 -18.70
CA ARG A 309 1.93 -5.75 -18.59
C ARG A 309 2.47 -6.39 -17.30
N TRP A 310 1.68 -6.42 -16.22
CA TRP A 310 2.06 -7.12 -14.99
C TRP A 310 1.98 -8.64 -15.23
N LYS A 311 0.99 -9.13 -15.97
CA LYS A 311 0.90 -10.56 -16.30
C LYS A 311 2.11 -11.04 -17.09
N GLN A 312 2.61 -10.22 -18.02
CA GLN A 312 3.81 -10.56 -18.78
C GLN A 312 5.07 -10.68 -17.90
N LEU A 313 5.15 -9.93 -16.80
CA LEU A 313 6.32 -9.85 -15.95
C LEU A 313 6.27 -10.82 -14.76
N TYR A 314 5.10 -10.97 -14.14
CA TYR A 314 4.87 -11.73 -12.91
C TYR A 314 3.95 -12.95 -13.08
N GLY A 315 3.30 -13.11 -14.23
CA GLY A 315 2.49 -14.28 -14.56
C GLY A 315 3.32 -15.50 -14.91
#